data_AF-A0A7W1DF24-F1
#
_entry.id   AF-A0A7W1DF24-F1
#
_cell.length_a   1.000
_cell.length_b   1.000
_cell.length_c   1.000
_cell.angle_alpha   90.00
_cell.angle_beta   90.00
_cell.angle_gamma   90.00
#
_symmetry.space_group_name_H-M   'P 1'
#
loop_
_entity.id
_entity.type
_entity.pdbx_description
1 polymer ?
#
loop_
_entity_poly.entity_id
_entity_poly.type
_entity_poly.pdbx_seq_one_letter_code
_entity_poly.pdbx_strand_id
1 'polypeptide(L)'
;MSFKNVQSLFCLVFLSLFAAISANAQGVIVPIICDFRPCRPIPRPRPIPIPNALPVKSIELDTRIEGQVATTHVEQVFRNDTPYTLEGTYFFPIPETASIVEFAIWENGKKLVGEVRSREEARRIYDEIVRRQKDPGLLEYAGKDLFQASIFPIPPHSDKKLELTYTQVLKAESGTVAYRYPLGTGRNLWRNSNPGIENINRPTNNQKFGTVSGKIKIVGREALRNIYSPSHSIDVRNKGEKAASVSFETSNNDNDFQLFYGLSNN
;
A
#
# COMPACT_ATOMS: atom_id res chain seq x y z
N MET A 1 43.64 -47.20 0.92
CA MET A 1 42.59 -48.10 1.43
C MET A 1 41.93 -47.39 2.61
N SER A 2 40.83 -46.64 2.46
CA SER A 2 39.42 -47.04 2.21
C SER A 2 38.77 -47.85 3.35
N PHE A 3 37.82 -47.21 4.06
CA PHE A 3 36.46 -47.64 4.51
C PHE A 3 36.09 -46.91 5.83
N LYS A 4 35.27 -45.84 5.80
CA LYS A 4 33.78 -45.74 5.85
C LYS A 4 33.16 -45.70 7.29
N ASN A 5 32.59 -44.53 7.60
CA ASN A 5 31.25 -44.22 8.15
C ASN A 5 30.63 -45.08 9.26
N VAL A 6 30.27 -44.43 10.39
CA VAL A 6 28.97 -44.61 11.09
C VAL A 6 28.49 -43.26 11.65
N GLN A 7 27.19 -43.02 11.49
CA GLN A 7 26.40 -41.81 11.72
C GLN A 7 26.08 -41.52 13.20
N SER A 8 25.87 -40.24 13.53
CA SER A 8 24.87 -39.75 14.51
C SER A 8 24.77 -38.22 14.32
N LEU A 9 23.95 -37.67 13.43
CA LEU A 9 22.48 -37.48 13.45
C LEU A 9 21.93 -36.76 14.70
N PHE A 10 21.20 -35.67 14.41
CA PHE A 10 20.30 -34.85 15.25
C PHE A 10 20.87 -33.68 16.07
N CYS A 11 21.01 -32.52 15.40
CA CYS A 11 20.59 -31.25 15.98
C CYS A 11 20.25 -30.24 14.85
N LEU A 12 19.12 -30.48 14.16
CA LEU A 12 18.48 -29.52 13.27
C LEU A 12 17.19 -29.06 13.98
N VAL A 13 17.35 -28.17 14.95
CA VAL A 13 16.21 -27.52 15.61
C VAL A 13 15.89 -26.24 14.86
N PHE A 14 14.91 -26.38 13.95
CA PHE A 14 13.81 -25.44 13.75
C PHE A 14 14.16 -23.94 13.78
N LEU A 15 14.77 -23.45 12.70
CA LEU A 15 14.61 -22.06 12.29
C LEU A 15 13.28 -21.95 11.52
N SER A 16 12.15 -22.09 12.24
CA SER A 16 10.83 -21.90 11.63
C SER A 16 10.69 -20.45 11.18
N LEU A 17 10.48 -20.30 9.87
CA LEU A 17 10.02 -19.12 9.17
C LEU A 17 9.11 -18.25 10.05
N PHE A 18 9.61 -17.07 10.43
CA PHE A 18 8.75 -15.90 10.63
C PHE A 18 8.21 -15.47 9.26
N ALA A 19 7.28 -16.24 8.71
CA ALA A 19 6.42 -15.76 7.65
C ALA A 19 5.33 -14.92 8.32
N ALA A 20 5.68 -13.70 8.71
CA ALA A 20 4.67 -12.68 9.00
C ALA A 20 3.82 -12.57 7.74
N ILE A 21 2.57 -13.02 7.84
CA ILE A 21 1.60 -13.00 6.75
C ILE A 21 1.55 -11.55 6.24
N SER A 22 1.94 -11.38 4.98
CA SER A 22 2.09 -10.06 4.37
C SER A 22 0.72 -9.41 4.22
N ALA A 23 0.33 -8.57 5.18
CA ALA A 23 -0.66 -7.53 4.94
C ALA A 23 -0.09 -6.58 3.87
N ASN A 24 -0.93 -6.16 2.93
CA ASN A 24 -0.61 -5.22 1.86
C ASN A 24 -1.50 -4.00 2.10
N ALA A 25 -0.99 -2.76 2.00
CA ALA A 25 -1.78 -1.55 2.28
C ALA A 25 -1.25 -0.34 1.46
N GLN A 26 -0.96 -0.54 0.17
CA GLN A 26 -0.67 0.56 -0.76
C GLN A 26 -1.75 0.72 -1.81
N GLY A 27 -2.34 1.92 -1.86
CA GLY A 27 -3.32 2.33 -2.85
C GLY A 27 -2.75 2.60 -4.25
N VAL A 28 -3.51 2.28 -5.29
CA VAL A 28 -3.21 2.60 -6.69
C VAL A 28 -4.46 3.14 -7.40
N ILE A 29 -4.30 4.17 -8.26
CA ILE A 29 -5.35 4.61 -9.19
C ILE A 29 -5.03 4.10 -10.60
N VAL A 30 -5.94 3.29 -11.16
CA VAL A 30 -5.89 2.82 -12.56
C VAL A 30 -6.81 3.70 -13.42
N PRO A 31 -6.29 4.53 -14.35
CA PRO A 31 -7.12 5.45 -15.11
C PRO A 31 -7.90 4.78 -16.26
N ILE A 32 -9.07 5.34 -16.58
CA ILE A 32 -9.94 5.03 -17.71
C ILE A 32 -10.25 6.35 -18.44
N ILE A 33 -10.29 6.33 -19.78
CA ILE A 33 -10.71 7.48 -20.59
C ILE A 33 -12.24 7.55 -20.55
N CYS A 34 -12.82 8.71 -20.22
CA CYS A 34 -14.25 8.92 -20.37
C CYS A 34 -14.62 8.85 -21.86
N ASP A 35 -15.27 7.77 -22.28
CA ASP A 35 -15.65 7.54 -23.68
C ASP A 35 -17.18 7.52 -23.82
N PHE A 36 -17.82 8.71 -23.85
CA PHE A 36 -19.23 8.84 -24.21
C PHE A 36 -19.48 9.93 -25.28
N ARG A 37 -19.40 9.48 -26.54
CA ARG A 37 -20.07 9.94 -27.79
C ARG A 37 -19.55 11.19 -28.55
N PRO A 38 -19.87 11.25 -29.85
CA PRO A 38 -19.04 10.80 -30.97
C PRO A 38 -17.95 11.85 -31.32
N CYS A 39 -16.68 11.45 -31.30
CA CYS A 39 -15.62 12.34 -31.76
C CYS A 39 -15.74 12.58 -33.26
N ARG A 40 -16.00 13.83 -33.66
CA ARG A 40 -15.70 14.32 -35.02
C ARG A 40 -14.25 13.94 -35.36
N PRO A 41 -13.93 13.60 -36.63
CA PRO A 41 -12.57 13.27 -37.02
C PRO A 41 -11.70 14.53 -36.97
N ILE A 42 -11.07 14.76 -35.81
CA ILE A 42 -9.91 15.65 -35.67
C ILE A 42 -8.69 14.84 -36.13
N PRO A 43 -7.75 15.40 -36.91
CA PRO A 43 -6.49 14.74 -37.21
C PRO A 43 -5.82 14.31 -35.89
N ARG A 44 -5.68 13.00 -35.68
CA ARG A 44 -5.27 12.43 -34.39
C ARG A 44 -3.87 12.94 -34.04
N PRO A 45 -3.66 13.75 -33.00
CA PRO A 45 -2.33 13.82 -32.38
C PRO A 45 -1.95 12.38 -31.98
N ARG A 46 -0.65 12.04 -32.08
CA ARG A 46 -0.17 10.70 -31.66
C ARG A 46 -0.77 10.39 -30.28
N PRO A 47 -1.44 9.25 -30.07
CA PRO A 47 -2.04 8.95 -28.79
C PRO A 47 -0.95 8.96 -27.74
N ILE A 48 -1.01 9.92 -26.80
CA ILE A 48 -0.11 9.94 -25.66
C ILE A 48 -0.49 8.71 -24.83
N PRO A 49 0.45 7.78 -24.58
CA PRO A 49 0.15 6.61 -23.77
C PRO A 49 -0.22 7.06 -22.35
N ILE A 50 -1.42 6.70 -21.91
CA ILE A 50 -1.90 6.96 -20.55
C ILE A 50 -1.07 6.09 -19.60
N PRO A 51 -0.63 6.63 -18.44
CA PRO A 51 0.05 5.81 -17.46
C PRO A 51 -0.90 4.72 -16.93
N ASN A 52 -0.42 3.49 -16.82
CA ASN A 52 -1.22 2.37 -16.31
C ASN A 52 -1.64 2.57 -14.84
N ALA A 53 -0.87 3.36 -14.09
CA ALA A 53 -1.17 3.81 -12.74
C ALA A 53 -0.67 5.25 -12.55
N LEU A 54 -1.41 6.07 -11.79
CA LEU A 54 -0.96 7.43 -11.49
C LEU A 54 0.22 7.42 -10.49
N PRO A 55 1.27 8.24 -10.71
CA PRO A 55 2.36 8.40 -9.76
C PRO A 55 1.86 8.95 -8.42
N VAL A 56 2.52 8.52 -7.34
CA VAL A 56 2.21 8.95 -5.97
C VAL A 56 3.19 10.03 -5.58
N LYS A 57 2.69 11.25 -5.41
CA LYS A 57 3.48 12.42 -4.99
C LYS A 57 3.83 12.36 -3.51
N SER A 58 2.87 12.00 -2.66
CA SER A 58 3.11 11.86 -1.23
C SER A 58 2.17 10.86 -0.56
N ILE A 59 2.65 10.26 0.51
CA ILE A 59 1.88 9.45 1.46
C ILE A 59 2.19 9.97 2.86
N GLU A 60 1.16 10.37 3.60
CA GLU A 60 1.27 10.72 5.02
C GLU A 60 0.44 9.74 5.85
N LEU A 61 1.08 9.12 6.84
CA LEU A 61 0.44 8.21 7.78
C LEU A 61 0.26 8.90 9.14
N ASP A 62 -0.98 8.98 9.65
CA ASP A 62 -1.22 9.25 11.07
C ASP A 62 -1.82 7.98 11.69
N THR A 63 -1.03 7.31 12.54
CA THR A 63 -1.44 6.08 13.19
C THR A 63 -1.54 6.27 14.69
N ARG A 64 -2.66 5.83 15.27
CA ARG A 64 -2.85 5.74 16.71
C ARG A 64 -3.01 4.28 17.12
N ILE A 65 -2.10 3.80 17.96
CA ILE A 65 -2.10 2.45 18.51
C ILE A 65 -2.48 2.52 19.98
N GLU A 66 -3.62 1.95 20.34
CA GLU A 66 -4.09 1.84 21.73
C GLU A 66 -4.14 0.37 22.12
N GLY A 67 -3.26 -0.03 23.03
CA GLY A 67 -2.96 -1.43 23.31
C GLY A 67 -2.41 -2.11 22.05
N GLN A 68 -3.27 -2.87 21.39
CA GLN A 68 -2.98 -3.61 20.16
C GLN A 68 -3.94 -3.24 19.02
N VAL A 69 -4.76 -2.20 19.17
CA VAL A 69 -5.65 -1.72 18.10
C VAL A 69 -4.98 -0.52 17.45
N ALA A 70 -4.65 -0.64 16.17
CA ALA A 70 -4.11 0.45 15.36
C ALA A 70 -5.21 1.06 14.51
N THR A 71 -5.43 2.36 14.64
CA THR A 71 -6.22 3.17 13.72
C THR A 71 -5.25 3.96 12.85
N THR A 72 -5.26 3.71 11.55
CA THR A 72 -4.36 4.35 10.59
C THR A 72 -5.19 5.23 9.66
N HIS A 73 -4.88 6.52 9.66
CA HIS A 73 -5.31 7.48 8.66
C HIS A 73 -4.20 7.64 7.62
N VAL A 74 -4.55 7.41 6.36
CA VAL A 74 -3.65 7.49 5.22
C VAL A 74 -4.11 8.64 4.34
N GLU A 75 -3.25 9.62 4.15
CA GLU A 75 -3.41 10.63 3.11
C GLU A 75 -2.50 10.28 1.94
N GLN A 76 -3.07 10.23 0.73
CA GLN A 76 -2.31 9.94 -0.49
C GLN A 76 -2.58 11.01 -1.54
N VAL A 77 -1.51 11.55 -2.12
CA VAL A 77 -1.60 12.52 -3.21
C VAL A 77 -1.11 11.87 -4.49
N PHE A 78 -2.00 11.70 -5.46
CA PHE A 78 -1.69 11.19 -6.79
C PHE A 78 -1.53 12.35 -7.78
N ARG A 79 -0.67 12.19 -8.77
CA ARG A 79 -0.39 13.20 -9.79
C ARG A 79 -0.90 12.73 -11.16
N ASN A 80 -1.70 13.55 -11.83
CA ASN A 80 -2.02 13.36 -13.24
C ASN A 80 -1.10 14.22 -14.10
N ASP A 81 -0.09 13.61 -14.72
CA ASP A 81 0.84 14.31 -15.61
C ASP A 81 0.35 14.42 -17.06
N THR A 82 -0.83 13.88 -17.37
CA THR A 82 -1.40 13.92 -18.72
C THR A 82 -2.16 15.23 -18.98
N PRO A 83 -2.31 15.64 -20.26
CA PRO A 83 -3.10 16.81 -20.63
C PRO A 83 -4.62 16.55 -20.65
N TYR A 84 -5.08 15.38 -20.17
CA TYR A 84 -6.48 14.99 -20.18
C TYR A 84 -7.05 14.88 -18.77
N THR A 85 -8.35 15.15 -18.63
CA THR A 85 -9.09 14.74 -17.43
C THR A 85 -9.25 13.23 -17.45
N LEU A 86 -8.94 12.58 -16.33
CA LEU A 86 -9.04 11.13 -16.18
C LEU A 86 -10.15 10.76 -15.19
N GLU A 87 -10.77 9.63 -15.42
CA GLU A 87 -11.44 8.83 -14.40
C GLU A 87 -10.47 7.74 -13.96
N GLY A 88 -10.54 7.26 -12.72
CA GLY A 88 -9.72 6.13 -12.31
C GLY A 88 -10.37 5.29 -11.23
N THR A 89 -9.98 4.01 -11.16
CA THR A 89 -10.38 3.12 -10.07
C THR A 89 -9.26 3.05 -9.06
N TYR A 90 -9.54 3.44 -7.82
CA TYR A 90 -8.64 3.30 -6.69
C TYR A 90 -8.80 1.91 -6.08
N PHE A 91 -7.69 1.18 -5.97
CA PHE A 91 -7.61 -0.09 -5.26
C PHE A 91 -6.68 0.06 -4.06
N PHE A 92 -7.16 -0.32 -2.88
CA PHE A 92 -6.35 -0.38 -1.67
C PHE A 92 -6.48 -1.78 -1.04
N PRO A 93 -5.39 -2.53 -0.87
CA PRO A 93 -5.43 -3.81 -0.20
C PRO A 93 -5.67 -3.59 1.29
N ILE A 94 -6.62 -4.34 1.84
CA ILE A 94 -6.99 -4.28 3.24
C ILE A 94 -6.30 -5.47 3.95
N PRO A 95 -5.57 -5.26 5.05
CA PRO A 95 -5.13 -6.37 5.89
C PRO A 95 -6.31 -7.23 6.34
N GLU A 96 -6.17 -8.56 6.44
CA GLU A 96 -7.29 -9.45 6.82
C GLU A 96 -7.93 -9.09 8.18
N THR A 97 -7.14 -8.54 9.10
CA THR A 97 -7.59 -8.10 10.43
C THR A 97 -8.09 -6.66 10.45
N ALA A 98 -8.18 -6.00 9.29
CA ALA A 98 -8.52 -4.60 9.18
C ALA A 98 -9.97 -4.36 8.75
N SER A 99 -10.49 -3.20 9.14
CA SER A 99 -11.82 -2.72 8.74
C SER A 99 -11.71 -1.26 8.31
N ILE A 100 -12.30 -0.94 7.16
CA ILE A 100 -12.38 0.44 6.67
C ILE A 100 -13.35 1.23 7.54
N VAL A 101 -12.90 2.37 8.03
CA VAL A 101 -13.70 3.33 8.82
C VAL A 101 -14.26 4.40 7.90
N GLU A 102 -13.41 4.98 7.05
CA GLU A 102 -13.79 6.10 6.19
C GLU A 102 -12.91 6.14 4.94
N PHE A 103 -13.52 6.53 3.82
CA PHE A 103 -12.79 6.92 2.61
C PHE A 103 -13.30 8.27 2.13
N ALA A 104 -12.40 9.14 1.69
CA ALA A 104 -12.76 10.43 1.14
C ALA A 104 -11.83 10.88 0.02
N ILE A 105 -12.37 11.73 -0.85
CA ILE A 105 -11.62 12.42 -1.89
C ILE A 105 -11.69 13.92 -1.65
N TRP A 106 -10.66 14.66 -2.06
CA TRP A 106 -10.67 16.10 -1.99
C TRP A 106 -10.92 16.73 -3.36
N GLU A 107 -11.81 17.71 -3.38
CA GLU A 107 -12.13 18.50 -4.55
C GLU A 107 -12.36 19.96 -4.17
N ASN A 108 -11.62 20.87 -4.80
CA ASN A 108 -11.72 22.32 -4.55
C ASN A 108 -11.64 22.70 -3.06
N GLY A 109 -10.76 22.01 -2.31
CA GLY A 109 -10.58 22.22 -0.86
C GLY A 109 -11.69 21.63 0.02
N LYS A 110 -12.67 20.91 -0.56
CA LYS A 110 -13.73 20.22 0.17
C LYS A 110 -13.47 18.73 0.22
N LYS A 111 -13.66 18.15 1.40
CA LYS A 111 -13.64 16.71 1.63
C LYS A 111 -15.00 16.11 1.24
N LEU A 112 -14.98 15.16 0.30
CA LEU A 112 -16.13 14.42 -0.17
C LEU A 112 -15.99 12.96 0.29
N VAL A 113 -16.82 12.53 1.23
CA VAL A 113 -16.81 11.15 1.73
C VAL A 113 -17.35 10.23 0.63
N GLY A 114 -16.57 9.21 0.26
CA GLY A 114 -16.92 8.26 -0.79
C GLY A 114 -17.80 7.12 -0.28
N GLU A 115 -18.60 6.56 -1.18
CA GLU A 115 -19.42 5.38 -0.90
C GLU A 115 -18.54 4.12 -0.88
N VAL A 116 -18.53 3.40 0.24
CA VAL A 116 -17.82 2.12 0.39
C VAL A 116 -18.66 1.02 -0.27
N ARG A 117 -18.14 0.44 -1.36
CA ARG A 117 -18.76 -0.72 -2.01
C ARG A 117 -18.47 -2.02 -1.25
N SER A 118 -19.32 -3.03 -1.42
CA SER A 118 -19.11 -4.33 -0.78
C SER A 118 -17.87 -5.03 -1.34
N ARG A 119 -17.28 -5.93 -0.54
CA ARG A 119 -16.09 -6.73 -0.92
C ARG A 119 -16.31 -7.50 -2.23
N GLU A 120 -17.50 -8.06 -2.43
CA GLU A 120 -17.87 -8.84 -3.61
C GLU A 120 -18.00 -7.98 -4.87
N GLU A 121 -18.48 -6.75 -4.73
CA GLU A 121 -18.56 -5.79 -5.83
C GLU A 121 -17.17 -5.27 -6.22
N ALA A 122 -16.35 -4.90 -5.22
CA ALA A 122 -14.96 -4.50 -5.43
C ALA A 122 -14.16 -5.60 -6.15
N ARG A 123 -14.36 -6.87 -5.76
CA ARG A 123 -13.70 -8.02 -6.38
C ARG A 123 -14.08 -8.18 -7.85
N ARG A 124 -15.38 -8.04 -8.19
CA ARG A 124 -15.89 -8.20 -9.56
C ARG A 124 -15.31 -7.15 -10.51
N ILE A 125 -15.27 -5.89 -10.09
CA ILE A 125 -14.74 -4.79 -10.92
C ILE A 125 -13.23 -4.93 -11.09
N TYR A 126 -12.50 -5.29 -10.02
CA TYR A 126 -11.08 -5.65 -10.11
C TYR A 126 -10.83 -6.78 -11.14
N ASP A 127 -11.56 -7.89 -11.02
CA ASP A 127 -11.39 -9.04 -11.93
C ASP A 127 -11.72 -8.68 -13.39
N GLU A 128 -12.69 -7.79 -13.64
CA GLU A 128 -13.00 -7.25 -14.97
C GLU A 128 -11.83 -6.42 -15.54
N ILE A 129 -11.25 -5.53 -14.74
CA ILE A 129 -10.11 -4.69 -15.14
C ILE A 129 -8.90 -5.57 -15.47
N VAL A 130 -8.59 -6.55 -14.61
CA VAL A 130 -7.49 -7.49 -14.84
C VAL A 130 -7.70 -8.30 -16.12
N ARG A 131 -8.93 -8.79 -16.38
CA ARG A 131 -9.25 -9.51 -17.63
C ARG A 131 -9.05 -8.66 -18.88
N ARG A 132 -9.42 -7.38 -18.83
CA ARG A 132 -9.30 -6.43 -19.95
C ARG A 132 -7.86 -5.99 -20.18
N GLN A 133 -7.15 -5.62 -19.12
CA GLN A 133 -5.80 -5.04 -19.20
C GLN A 133 -4.70 -6.11 -19.20
N LYS A 134 -4.98 -7.34 -18.75
CA LYS A 134 -4.03 -8.45 -18.60
C LYS A 134 -2.75 -8.03 -17.84
N ASP A 135 -2.91 -7.23 -16.78
CA ASP A 135 -1.81 -6.68 -16.00
C ASP A 135 -1.32 -7.67 -14.92
N PRO A 136 -0.07 -8.17 -15.00
CA PRO A 136 0.48 -9.11 -14.04
C PRO A 136 0.75 -8.49 -12.66
N GLY A 137 0.90 -7.17 -12.54
CA GLY A 137 1.08 -6.51 -11.26
C GLY A 137 -0.24 -6.25 -10.52
N LEU A 138 -1.34 -6.12 -11.26
CA LEU A 138 -2.65 -6.18 -10.63
C LEU A 138 -2.87 -7.56 -9.99
N LEU A 139 -2.36 -8.66 -10.58
CA LEU A 139 -2.49 -10.01 -9.99
C LEU A 139 -1.90 -10.15 -8.58
N GLU A 140 -1.00 -9.26 -8.13
CA GLU A 140 -0.52 -9.25 -6.73
C GLU A 140 -1.64 -8.99 -5.72
N TYR A 141 -2.75 -8.40 -6.16
CA TYR A 141 -3.95 -8.14 -5.39
C TYR A 141 -4.96 -9.32 -5.46
N ALA A 142 -4.68 -10.34 -6.28
CA ALA A 142 -5.52 -11.54 -6.34
C ALA A 142 -5.50 -12.30 -5.00
N GLY A 143 -6.67 -12.77 -4.54
CA GLY A 143 -6.81 -13.46 -3.25
C GLY A 143 -6.79 -12.55 -2.02
N LYS A 144 -6.48 -11.25 -2.15
CA LYS A 144 -6.50 -10.29 -1.04
C LYS A 144 -7.86 -9.62 -0.89
N ASP A 145 -8.14 -9.14 0.32
CA ASP A 145 -9.24 -8.23 0.60
C ASP A 145 -8.89 -6.85 0.03
N LEU A 146 -9.77 -6.29 -0.80
CA LEU A 146 -9.54 -5.03 -1.49
C LEU A 146 -10.66 -4.04 -1.18
N PHE A 147 -10.28 -2.84 -0.81
CA PHE A 147 -11.13 -1.67 -0.89
C PHE A 147 -11.05 -1.10 -2.31
N GLN A 148 -12.20 -0.66 -2.83
CA GLN A 148 -12.28 -0.03 -4.14
C GLN A 148 -13.11 1.25 -4.07
N ALA A 149 -12.65 2.29 -4.77
CA ALA A 149 -13.44 3.49 -5.03
C ALA A 149 -13.24 4.00 -6.46
N SER A 150 -14.31 4.51 -7.08
CA SER A 150 -14.21 5.25 -8.35
C SER A 150 -13.82 6.69 -8.07
N ILE A 151 -12.80 7.17 -8.77
CA ILE A 151 -12.21 8.50 -8.62
C ILE A 151 -12.45 9.30 -9.89
N PHE A 152 -13.32 10.29 -9.80
CA PHE A 152 -13.57 11.24 -10.88
C PHE A 152 -13.96 12.60 -10.28
N PRO A 153 -13.63 13.72 -10.96
CA PRO A 153 -12.62 13.86 -12.01
C PRO A 153 -11.19 13.91 -11.42
N ILE A 154 -10.20 13.55 -12.26
CA ILE A 154 -8.77 13.80 -12.03
C ILE A 154 -8.29 14.79 -13.11
N PRO A 155 -8.28 16.11 -12.84
CA PRO A 155 -7.97 17.13 -13.84
C PRO A 155 -6.55 17.00 -14.43
N PRO A 156 -6.30 17.52 -15.65
CA PRO A 156 -4.98 17.48 -16.28
C PRO A 156 -3.94 18.26 -15.46
N HIS A 157 -2.70 17.76 -15.44
CA HIS A 157 -1.57 18.38 -14.74
C HIS A 157 -1.87 18.77 -13.27
N SER A 158 -2.73 18.01 -12.61
CA SER A 158 -3.23 18.30 -11.26
C SER A 158 -2.98 17.15 -10.27
N ASP A 159 -3.14 17.48 -8.99
CA ASP A 159 -2.99 16.54 -7.90
C ASP A 159 -4.38 16.10 -7.41
N LYS A 160 -4.55 14.81 -7.15
CA LYS A 160 -5.75 14.24 -6.53
C LYS A 160 -5.40 13.68 -5.17
N LYS A 161 -5.93 14.32 -4.13
CA LYS A 161 -5.77 13.89 -2.74
C LYS A 161 -6.91 12.94 -2.35
N LEU A 162 -6.52 11.80 -1.78
CA LEU A 162 -7.39 10.78 -1.21
C LEU A 162 -7.06 10.60 0.27
N GLU A 163 -8.07 10.26 1.07
CA GLU A 163 -7.93 9.87 2.46
C GLU A 163 -8.60 8.53 2.72
N LEU A 164 -7.94 7.66 3.47
CA LEU A 164 -8.47 6.38 3.91
C LEU A 164 -8.15 6.19 5.39
N THR A 165 -9.18 5.88 6.18
CA THR A 165 -9.03 5.51 7.58
C THR A 165 -9.43 4.06 7.75
N TYR A 166 -8.58 3.25 8.39
CA TYR A 166 -8.87 1.87 8.73
C TYR A 166 -8.35 1.51 10.12
N THR A 167 -8.98 0.53 10.74
CA THR A 167 -8.56 -0.05 12.02
C THR A 167 -8.06 -1.46 11.81
N GLN A 168 -7.02 -1.88 12.53
CA GLN A 168 -6.53 -3.26 12.53
C GLN A 168 -6.12 -3.70 13.93
N VAL A 169 -6.26 -5.00 14.21
CA VAL A 169 -5.70 -5.61 15.43
C VAL A 169 -4.29 -6.12 15.15
N LEU A 170 -3.33 -5.67 15.96
CA LEU A 170 -1.92 -6.04 15.90
C LEU A 170 -1.65 -7.26 16.79
N LYS A 171 -1.01 -8.28 16.23
CA LYS A 171 -0.61 -9.46 17.00
C LYS A 171 0.66 -9.14 17.81
N ALA A 172 0.68 -9.61 19.06
CA ALA A 172 1.87 -9.63 19.88
C ALA A 172 2.42 -11.06 19.88
N GLU A 173 3.68 -11.22 19.47
CA GLU A 173 4.37 -12.50 19.46
C GLU A 173 5.56 -12.40 20.40
N SER A 174 5.61 -13.29 21.40
CA SER A 174 6.68 -13.30 22.41
C SER A 174 6.95 -11.92 23.05
N GLY A 175 5.88 -11.18 23.35
CA GLY A 175 5.97 -9.84 23.95
C GLY A 175 6.34 -8.72 22.98
N THR A 176 6.50 -8.99 21.68
CA THR A 176 6.78 -7.95 20.66
C THR A 176 5.57 -7.73 19.78
N VAL A 177 5.16 -6.48 19.60
CA VAL A 177 4.11 -6.07 18.67
C VAL A 177 4.75 -5.55 17.39
N ALA A 178 4.18 -5.95 16.25
CA ALA A 178 4.59 -5.48 14.93
C ALA A 178 3.47 -4.67 14.27
N TYR A 179 3.80 -3.46 13.83
CA TYR A 179 2.99 -2.66 12.92
C TYR A 179 3.68 -2.57 11.58
N ARG A 180 2.95 -2.80 10.49
CA ARG A 180 3.45 -2.72 9.13
C ARG A 180 2.53 -1.88 8.27
N TYR A 181 3.10 -0.93 7.54
CA TYR A 181 2.45 -0.24 6.45
C TYR A 181 3.14 -0.64 5.13
N PRO A 182 2.49 -1.42 4.26
CA PRO A 182 3.09 -1.98 3.06
C PRO A 182 3.03 -0.94 1.93
N LEU A 183 4.19 -0.47 1.50
CA LEU A 183 4.35 0.48 0.39
C LEU A 183 4.58 -0.25 -0.93
N GLY A 184 5.01 -1.51 -0.86
CA GLY A 184 5.53 -2.25 -2.00
C GLY A 184 4.53 -2.90 -2.93
N THR A 185 3.25 -2.95 -2.56
CA THR A 185 2.23 -3.71 -3.32
C THR A 185 1.96 -3.12 -4.71
N GLY A 186 2.36 -1.87 -4.97
CA GLY A 186 2.31 -1.27 -6.31
C GLY A 186 3.61 -1.30 -7.10
N ARG A 187 4.71 -1.86 -6.54
CA ARG A 187 6.04 -1.89 -7.19
C ARG A 187 6.05 -2.69 -8.48
N ASN A 188 5.26 -3.76 -8.55
CA ASN A 188 5.25 -4.69 -9.67
C ASN A 188 4.06 -4.50 -10.62
N LEU A 189 3.28 -3.42 -10.47
CA LEU A 189 2.30 -2.99 -11.47
C LEU A 189 3.00 -2.98 -12.85
N TRP A 190 2.69 -3.99 -13.66
CA TRP A 190 3.31 -4.25 -14.95
C TRP A 190 4.84 -4.54 -14.98
N ARG A 191 5.45 -5.22 -13.99
CA ARG A 191 6.88 -5.64 -14.09
C ARG A 191 7.10 -6.82 -15.06
N ASN A 192 6.12 -7.71 -15.22
CA ASN A 192 6.29 -8.98 -15.94
C ASN A 192 5.23 -9.22 -17.02
N SER A 193 5.03 -8.28 -17.94
CA SER A 193 4.18 -8.57 -19.11
C SER A 193 4.97 -9.35 -20.16
N ASN A 194 4.78 -10.67 -20.16
CA ASN A 194 5.16 -11.67 -21.17
C ASN A 194 6.66 -12.02 -21.34
N PRO A 195 7.10 -13.26 -21.02
CA PRO A 195 8.37 -13.82 -21.50
C PRO A 195 8.33 -14.19 -23.00
N GLY A 196 7.81 -13.29 -23.84
CA GLY A 196 7.61 -13.54 -25.27
C GLY A 196 7.34 -12.30 -26.13
N ILE A 197 7.36 -11.09 -25.57
CA ILE A 197 7.39 -9.84 -26.35
C ILE A 197 8.64 -9.07 -25.92
N GLU A 198 9.78 -9.55 -26.39
CA GLU A 198 11.02 -8.79 -26.41
C GLU A 198 10.84 -7.63 -27.42
N ASN A 199 11.16 -6.41 -27.02
CA ASN A 199 11.24 -5.21 -27.90
C ASN A 199 9.96 -4.40 -28.17
N ILE A 200 9.25 -3.99 -27.13
CA ILE A 200 8.68 -2.63 -27.15
C ILE A 200 9.31 -1.89 -25.98
N ASN A 201 9.92 -0.73 -26.23
CA ASN A 201 10.32 0.26 -25.22
C ASN A 201 9.07 0.72 -24.42
N ARG A 202 8.45 -0.18 -23.66
CA ARG A 202 7.45 0.16 -22.66
C ARG A 202 8.26 0.62 -21.47
N PRO A 203 8.13 1.89 -21.06
CA PRO A 203 8.80 2.32 -19.85
C PRO A 203 8.34 1.40 -18.73
N THR A 204 9.28 0.70 -18.10
CA THR A 204 9.08 -0.03 -16.84
C THR A 204 8.76 1.01 -15.78
N ASN A 205 7.55 1.56 -15.82
CA ASN A 205 7.11 2.58 -14.90
C ASN A 205 6.70 1.86 -13.62
N ASN A 206 7.71 1.46 -12.84
CA ASN A 206 7.52 1.21 -11.42
C ASN A 206 6.76 2.41 -10.84
N GLN A 207 5.80 2.18 -9.96
CA GLN A 207 5.08 3.25 -9.28
C GLN A 207 6.13 4.18 -8.64
N LYS A 208 6.18 5.44 -9.11
CA LYS A 208 7.07 6.44 -8.53
C LYS A 208 6.43 6.94 -7.25
N PHE A 209 7.18 6.85 -6.15
CA PHE A 209 6.82 7.41 -4.86
C PHE A 209 7.67 8.65 -4.63
N GLY A 210 7.03 9.78 -4.30
CA GLY A 210 7.71 10.96 -3.81
C GLY A 210 8.06 10.80 -2.32
N THR A 211 7.44 11.63 -1.48
CA THR A 211 7.70 11.63 -0.03
C THR A 211 6.75 10.69 0.70
N VAL A 212 7.29 9.86 1.59
CA VAL A 212 6.51 9.05 2.52
C VAL A 212 6.87 9.47 3.92
N SER A 213 5.88 9.90 4.70
CA SER A 213 6.06 10.30 6.08
C SER A 213 5.00 9.68 6.96
N GLY A 214 5.29 9.63 8.26
CA GLY A 214 4.28 9.19 9.20
C GLY A 214 4.56 9.56 10.64
N LYS A 215 3.48 9.64 11.41
CA LYS A 215 3.46 9.84 12.86
C LYS A 215 2.65 8.70 13.47
N ILE A 216 3.24 8.05 14.47
CA ILE A 216 2.65 6.89 15.12
C ILE A 216 2.64 7.15 16.62
N LYS A 217 1.46 7.27 17.20
CA LYS A 217 1.26 7.43 18.64
C LYS A 217 0.92 6.08 19.24
N ILE A 218 1.75 5.60 20.17
CA ILE A 218 1.56 4.34 20.86
C ILE A 218 1.14 4.64 22.28
N VAL A 219 0.06 4.01 22.73
CA VAL A 219 -0.42 4.03 24.12
C VAL A 219 -0.64 2.57 24.54
N GLY A 220 0.33 2.01 25.25
CA GLY A 220 0.28 0.64 25.77
C GLY A 220 -0.53 0.53 27.05
N ARG A 221 -1.04 -0.68 27.32
CA ARG A 221 -1.56 -1.06 28.65
C ARG A 221 -0.39 -1.32 29.63
N GLU A 222 0.72 -1.77 29.08
CA GLU A 222 1.97 -2.11 29.76
C GLU A 222 3.08 -1.13 29.34
N ALA A 223 4.24 -1.20 30.02
CA ALA A 223 5.38 -0.37 29.66
C ALA A 223 5.96 -0.79 28.30
N LEU A 224 6.30 0.19 27.48
CA LEU A 224 6.90 0.01 26.16
C LEU A 224 8.42 -0.18 26.31
N ARG A 225 8.98 -1.10 25.53
CA ARG A 225 10.41 -1.40 25.45
C ARG A 225 10.84 -1.51 23.99
N ASN A 226 12.12 -1.27 23.71
CA ASN A 226 12.75 -1.58 22.42
C ASN A 226 11.90 -1.14 21.21
N ILE A 227 11.58 0.15 21.10
CA ILE A 227 10.88 0.69 19.92
C ILE A 227 11.92 0.86 18.82
N TYR A 228 11.78 0.14 17.71
CA TYR A 228 12.69 0.23 16.58
C TYR A 228 12.00 -0.06 15.26
N SER A 229 12.64 0.36 14.17
CA SER A 229 12.23 0.05 12.80
C SER A 229 13.45 -0.48 12.05
N PRO A 230 13.40 -1.70 11.49
CA PRO A 230 14.47 -2.23 10.65
C PRO A 230 14.44 -1.67 9.23
N SER A 231 13.34 -1.02 8.83
CA SER A 231 13.06 -0.61 7.45
C SER A 231 13.35 0.87 7.17
N HIS A 232 13.19 1.72 8.19
CA HIS A 232 13.24 3.18 8.09
C HIS A 232 13.90 3.76 9.33
N SER A 233 14.67 4.84 9.14
CA SER A 233 15.11 5.68 10.25
C SER A 233 13.92 6.35 10.92
N ILE A 234 13.87 6.31 12.25
CA ILE A 234 12.76 6.83 13.06
C ILE A 234 13.26 7.78 14.15
N ASP A 235 12.48 8.82 14.45
CA ASP A 235 12.59 9.60 15.69
C ASP A 235 11.60 9.04 16.71
N VAL A 236 12.06 8.72 17.92
CA VAL A 236 11.24 8.14 18.99
C VAL A 236 11.23 9.07 20.19
N ARG A 237 10.04 9.53 20.58
CA ARG A 237 9.81 10.37 21.76
C ARG A 237 8.96 9.63 22.76
N ASN A 238 9.58 9.14 23.82
CA ASN A 238 8.87 8.50 24.93
C ASN A 238 8.13 9.55 25.77
N LYS A 239 6.92 9.22 26.21
CA LYS A 239 6.09 10.03 27.10
C LYS A 239 5.67 9.17 28.29
N GLY A 240 6.57 9.07 29.27
CA GLY A 240 6.45 8.10 30.37
C GLY A 240 6.72 6.68 29.88
N GLU A 241 6.35 5.69 30.69
CA GLU A 241 6.68 4.28 30.41
C GLU A 241 5.73 3.62 29.41
N LYS A 242 4.49 4.11 29.29
CA LYS A 242 3.42 3.45 28.53
C LYS A 242 3.05 4.15 27.23
N ALA A 243 3.66 5.28 26.92
CA ALA A 243 3.34 6.02 25.71
C ALA A 243 4.59 6.48 24.98
N ALA A 244 4.52 6.47 23.66
CA ALA A 244 5.57 6.95 22.79
C ALA A 244 4.97 7.58 21.52
N SER A 245 5.72 8.49 20.92
CA SER A 245 5.44 9.00 19.58
C SER A 245 6.63 8.66 18.70
N VAL A 246 6.37 8.03 17.56
CA VAL A 246 7.36 7.68 16.55
C VAL A 246 7.06 8.51 15.31
N SER A 247 8.08 9.09 14.69
CA SER A 247 7.93 9.74 13.39
C SER A 247 9.02 9.31 12.43
N PHE A 248 8.68 9.28 11.14
CA PHE A 248 9.62 8.97 10.08
C PHE A 248 9.30 9.80 8.84
N GLU A 249 10.32 10.00 8.01
CA GLU A 249 10.19 10.60 6.71
C GLU A 249 11.24 9.99 5.79
N THR A 250 10.84 9.68 4.56
CA THR A 250 11.71 9.16 3.53
C THR A 250 11.26 9.65 2.16
N SER A 251 12.20 9.73 1.23
CA SER A 251 11.94 10.18 -0.13
C SER A 251 12.47 9.12 -1.09
N ASN A 252 11.68 8.76 -2.10
CA ASN A 252 12.01 7.75 -3.10
C ASN A 252 12.34 6.36 -2.50
N ASN A 253 11.86 6.04 -1.31
CA ASN A 253 11.97 4.71 -0.70
C ASN A 253 10.62 4.01 -0.80
N ASP A 254 10.59 2.87 -1.48
CA ASP A 254 9.40 2.07 -1.73
C ASP A 254 9.29 0.86 -0.79
N ASN A 255 10.23 0.70 0.15
CA ASN A 255 10.21 -0.37 1.13
C ASN A 255 9.04 -0.22 2.09
N ASP A 256 8.48 -1.35 2.52
CA ASP A 256 7.40 -1.33 3.50
C ASP A 256 7.89 -0.73 4.81
N PHE A 257 7.08 0.12 5.42
CA PHE A 257 7.36 0.61 6.75
C PHE A 257 7.02 -0.46 7.79
N GLN A 258 7.97 -0.73 8.68
CA GLN A 258 7.86 -1.72 9.75
C GLN A 258 8.29 -1.10 11.07
N LEU A 259 7.44 -1.22 12.08
CA LEU A 259 7.69 -0.76 13.44
C LEU A 259 7.48 -1.92 14.40
N PHE A 260 8.47 -2.14 15.26
CA PHE A 260 8.43 -3.12 16.33
C PHE A 260 8.56 -2.42 17.67
N TYR A 261 7.82 -2.92 18.65
CA TYR A 261 7.99 -2.52 20.04
C TYR A 261 7.69 -3.69 20.96
N GLY A 262 8.52 -3.81 21.99
CA GLY A 262 8.33 -4.74 23.10
C GLY A 262 7.32 -4.21 24.11
N LEU A 263 6.60 -5.14 24.72
CA LEU A 263 5.79 -4.96 25.89
C LEU A 263 6.55 -5.55 27.08
N SER A 264 6.66 -4.80 28.16
CA SER A 264 7.50 -5.15 29.33
C SER A 264 6.97 -6.33 30.17
N ASN A 265 6.21 -7.26 29.61
CA ASN A 265 5.57 -8.31 30.41
C ASN A 265 6.58 -9.16 31.20
N ASN A 266 6.20 -9.41 32.45
CA ASN A 266 6.86 -10.18 33.50
C ASN A 266 7.41 -11.54 33.01
#